data_AF-A0ABD1D448-F1
#
_entry.id   AF-A0ABD1D448-F1
#
_cell.length_a   1.000
_cell.length_b   1.000
_cell.length_c   1.000
_cell.angle_alpha   90.00
_cell.angle_beta   90.00
_cell.angle_gamma   90.00
#
_symmetry.space_group_name_H-M   'P 1'
#
loop_
_entity.id
_entity.type
_entity.pdbx_description
1 polymer ?
#
loop_
_entity_poly.entity_id
_entity_poly.type
_entity_poly.pdbx_seq_one_letter_code
_entity_poly.pdbx_strand_id
1 'polypeptide(L)'
;MSYEYSEITDPTYRATRQERNEPDYVLVRPTDCSQVPIRDPSWKPKPTVLTSVFKNIDSALKKFEVLPDDVWVASYPKSGTTWCQEMVWLICNDLDYQRAADVNLVERFPSMNGLFSRPDDHRPFKEVLEMPRPRFIKTHLHVGLLPEAIWTVKPKIVYVHRNPKSVAVSFYHHSASFTGYKGTLEDFTRSFMRDLQLYSPYHEHVIEYNQLSHLDNVLFLKYEDMKQVSTD
;
A
#
# COMPACT_ATOMS: atom_id res chain seq x y z
N MET A 1 16.79 14.13 8.18
CA MET A 1 15.84 13.79 7.12
C MET A 1 14.89 12.75 7.68
N SER A 2 13.61 12.79 7.32
CA SER A 2 12.60 11.86 7.87
C SER A 2 12.68 10.44 7.29
N TYR A 3 13.38 10.31 6.16
CA TYR A 3 13.60 9.07 5.44
C TYR A 3 15.06 9.00 5.01
N GLU A 4 15.60 7.79 5.02
CA GLU A 4 16.88 7.45 4.40
C GLU A 4 16.61 6.79 3.05
N TYR A 5 17.38 7.21 2.04
CA TYR A 5 17.27 6.73 0.68
C TYR A 5 18.53 5.97 0.28
N SER A 6 18.35 4.81 -0.34
CA SER A 6 19.45 4.06 -0.95
C SER A 6 19.04 3.49 -2.31
N GLU A 7 20.04 3.11 -3.10
CA GLU A 7 19.80 2.48 -4.39
C GLU A 7 19.66 0.97 -4.26
N ILE A 8 18.91 0.36 -5.18
CA ILE A 8 18.94 -1.08 -5.38
C ILE A 8 20.29 -1.45 -5.99
N THR A 9 21.03 -2.36 -5.35
CA THR A 9 22.36 -2.81 -5.78
C THR A 9 22.38 -4.18 -6.46
N ASP A 10 21.23 -4.88 -6.53
CA ASP A 10 21.15 -6.18 -7.21
C ASP A 10 21.58 -6.05 -8.69
N PRO A 11 22.58 -6.82 -9.13
CA PRO A 11 23.15 -6.67 -10.47
C PRO A 11 22.19 -7.09 -11.57
N THR A 12 21.30 -8.05 -11.30
CA THR A 12 20.31 -8.53 -12.27
C THR A 12 19.28 -7.44 -12.53
N TYR A 13 18.76 -6.82 -11.47
CA TYR A 13 17.83 -5.70 -11.58
C TYR A 13 18.48 -4.52 -12.32
N ARG A 14 19.69 -4.11 -11.93
CA ARG A 14 20.39 -2.99 -12.59
C ARG A 14 20.58 -3.19 -14.08
N ALA A 15 20.94 -4.41 -14.49
CA ALA A 15 21.16 -4.77 -15.89
C ALA A 15 19.87 -4.86 -16.72
N THR A 16 18.75 -5.31 -16.13
CA THR A 16 17.55 -5.70 -16.90
C THR A 16 16.36 -4.75 -16.76
N ARG A 17 16.35 -3.82 -15.78
CA ARG A 17 15.16 -2.99 -15.49
C ARG A 17 14.64 -2.20 -16.68
N GLN A 18 15.53 -1.63 -17.49
CA GLN A 18 15.17 -0.81 -18.64
C GLN A 18 14.52 -1.67 -19.73
N GLU A 19 15.10 -2.84 -20.01
CA GLU A 19 14.57 -3.80 -21.00
C GLU A 19 13.19 -4.33 -20.58
N ARG A 20 13.01 -4.54 -19.27
CA ARG A 20 11.76 -5.04 -18.67
C ARG A 20 10.71 -3.95 -18.47
N ASN A 21 11.00 -2.70 -18.82
CA ASN A 21 10.13 -1.55 -18.58
C ASN A 21 9.72 -1.43 -17.09
N GLU A 22 10.68 -1.65 -16.19
CA GLU A 22 10.51 -1.42 -14.76
C GLU A 22 10.85 0.05 -14.41
N PRO A 23 10.07 0.70 -13.54
CA PRO A 23 10.38 2.04 -13.05
C PRO A 23 11.74 2.12 -12.36
N ASP A 24 12.28 3.33 -12.25
CA ASP A 24 13.46 3.57 -11.42
C ASP A 24 13.07 3.56 -9.94
N TYR A 25 13.24 2.39 -9.32
CA TYR A 25 13.00 2.21 -7.89
C TYR A 25 14.13 2.76 -7.02
N VAL A 26 13.74 3.22 -5.83
CA VAL A 26 14.59 3.65 -4.73
C VAL A 26 14.17 2.88 -3.47
N LEU A 27 15.14 2.55 -2.62
CA LEU A 27 14.88 1.99 -1.30
C LEU A 27 14.66 3.14 -0.32
N VAL A 28 13.56 3.07 0.42
CA VAL A 28 13.14 4.10 1.37
C VAL A 28 13.00 3.49 2.75
N ARG A 29 13.73 4.02 3.74
CA ARG A 29 13.64 3.60 5.14
C ARG A 29 13.23 4.78 6.02
N PRO A 30 12.14 4.69 6.80
CA PRO A 30 11.81 5.74 7.77
C PRO A 30 12.88 5.80 8.87
N THR A 31 13.24 7.02 9.29
CA THR A 31 14.29 7.23 10.29
C THR A 31 13.76 7.27 11.73
N ASP A 32 12.48 7.58 11.88
CA ASP A 32 11.79 7.60 13.17
C ASP A 32 10.50 6.77 13.06
N CYS A 33 10.43 5.73 13.87
CA CYS A 33 9.25 4.88 14.02
C CYS A 33 8.89 4.69 15.50
N SER A 34 9.32 5.61 16.37
CA SER A 34 9.11 5.54 17.82
C SER A 34 7.63 5.53 18.23
N GLN A 35 6.77 6.13 17.41
CA GLN A 35 5.32 6.15 17.63
C GLN A 35 4.59 4.93 17.07
N VAL A 36 5.26 4.11 16.26
CA VAL A 36 4.63 2.95 15.64
C VAL A 36 4.41 1.88 16.71
N PRO A 37 3.16 1.47 16.99
CA PRO A 37 2.85 0.53 18.07
C PRO A 37 3.10 -0.93 17.64
N ILE A 38 4.31 -1.25 17.18
CA ILE A 38 4.72 -2.63 16.87
C ILE A 38 4.98 -3.39 18.18
N ARG A 39 4.47 -4.62 18.29
CA ARG A 39 4.60 -5.46 19.50
C ARG A 39 6.04 -5.90 19.77
N ASP A 40 6.79 -6.21 18.72
CA ASP A 40 8.18 -6.63 18.82
C ASP A 40 9.09 -5.43 19.12
N PRO A 41 9.68 -5.32 20.33
CA PRO A 41 10.55 -4.21 20.69
C PRO A 41 11.88 -4.22 19.93
N SER A 42 12.23 -5.33 19.26
CA SER A 42 13.43 -5.46 18.43
C SER A 42 13.20 -5.08 16.97
N TRP A 43 11.95 -4.80 16.58
CA TRP A 43 11.60 -4.46 15.22
C TRP A 43 12.36 -3.22 14.72
N LYS A 44 12.85 -3.32 13.49
CA LYS A 44 13.45 -2.22 12.76
C LYS A 44 12.86 -2.21 11.35
N PRO A 45 12.43 -1.04 10.83
CA PRO A 45 11.86 -0.97 9.49
C PRO A 45 12.93 -1.34 8.45
N LYS A 46 12.61 -2.32 7.59
CA LYS A 46 13.44 -2.61 6.41
C LYS A 46 13.20 -1.55 5.32
N PRO A 47 14.19 -1.26 4.47
CA PRO A 47 13.98 -0.35 3.34
C PRO A 47 12.90 -0.91 2.40
N THR A 48 11.90 -0.09 2.08
CA THR A 48 10.83 -0.39 1.14
C THR A 48 11.20 0.01 -0.28
N VAL A 49 10.92 -0.84 -1.26
CA VAL A 49 11.07 -0.51 -2.69
C VAL A 49 9.93 0.42 -3.12
N LEU A 50 10.25 1.67 -3.46
CA LEU A 50 9.29 2.66 -3.98
C LEU A 50 9.81 3.27 -5.28
N THR A 51 8.96 3.95 -6.04
CA THR A 51 9.41 4.74 -7.18
C THR A 51 10.12 6.01 -6.71
N SER A 52 11.07 6.54 -7.49
CA SER A 52 11.76 7.80 -7.20
C SER A 52 10.82 9.00 -6.95
N VAL A 53 9.59 8.97 -7.49
CA VAL A 53 8.50 9.94 -7.22
C VAL A 53 8.22 10.11 -5.73
N PHE A 54 8.47 9.10 -4.89
CA PHE A 54 8.24 9.20 -3.44
C PHE A 54 8.98 10.38 -2.80
N LYS A 55 10.18 10.72 -3.30
CA LYS A 55 10.97 11.86 -2.82
C LYS A 55 10.22 13.20 -2.91
N ASN A 56 9.28 13.32 -3.85
CA ASN A 56 8.51 14.55 -4.07
C ASN A 56 7.34 14.69 -3.09
N ILE A 57 6.89 13.58 -2.49
CA ILE A 57 5.69 13.54 -1.64
C ILE A 57 6.00 13.21 -0.18
N ASP A 58 7.25 12.86 0.15
CA ASP A 58 7.64 12.30 1.45
C ASP A 58 7.24 13.19 2.65
N SER A 59 7.45 14.48 2.51
CA SER A 59 7.24 15.48 3.54
C SER A 59 5.75 15.77 3.73
N ALA A 60 4.98 15.72 2.63
CA ALA A 60 3.54 15.86 2.67
C ALA A 60 2.87 14.61 3.23
N LEU A 61 3.36 13.42 2.89
CA LEU A 61 2.85 12.15 3.40
C LEU A 61 3.04 12.06 4.91
N LYS A 62 4.25 12.41 5.38
CA LYS A 62 4.59 12.38 6.80
C LYS A 62 3.67 13.26 7.65
N LYS A 63 3.40 14.47 7.15
CA LYS A 63 2.57 15.51 7.81
C LYS A 63 1.10 15.43 7.44
N PHE A 64 0.68 14.40 6.72
CA PHE A 64 -0.69 14.27 6.25
C PHE A 64 -1.65 14.29 7.44
N GLU A 65 -2.68 15.13 7.36
CA GLU A 65 -3.70 15.25 8.39
C GLU A 65 -4.58 14.00 8.39
N VAL A 66 -4.53 13.24 9.49
CA VAL A 66 -5.38 12.08 9.72
C VAL A 66 -6.57 12.50 10.58
N LEU A 67 -7.77 12.07 10.22
CA LEU A 67 -9.01 12.40 10.93
C LEU A 67 -9.56 11.15 11.66
N PRO A 68 -10.23 11.32 12.82
CA PRO A 68 -10.71 10.18 13.61
C PRO A 68 -11.73 9.27 12.89
N ASP A 69 -12.46 9.80 11.92
CA ASP A 69 -13.47 9.10 11.12
C ASP A 69 -12.93 8.60 9.77
N ASP A 70 -11.62 8.73 9.51
CA ASP A 70 -11.03 8.10 8.34
C ASP A 70 -11.15 6.57 8.41
N VAL A 71 -11.29 5.95 7.25
CA VAL A 71 -11.24 4.49 7.09
C VAL A 71 -10.17 4.15 6.06
N TRP A 72 -9.11 3.49 6.52
CA TRP A 72 -7.97 3.10 5.70
C TRP A 72 -8.08 1.64 5.28
N VAL A 73 -7.92 1.35 4.00
CA VAL A 73 -7.75 -0.01 3.47
C VAL A 73 -6.32 -0.17 2.99
N ALA A 74 -5.58 -1.02 3.69
CA ALA A 74 -4.17 -1.29 3.46
C ALA A 74 -3.95 -2.74 2.98
N SER A 75 -2.93 -2.95 2.15
CA SER A 75 -2.51 -4.30 1.73
C SER A 75 -1.22 -4.21 0.94
N TYR A 76 -0.43 -5.28 0.88
CA TYR A 76 0.53 -5.42 -0.21
C TYR A 76 -0.26 -5.53 -1.55
N PRO A 77 0.22 -4.94 -2.67
CA PRO A 77 -0.50 -4.99 -3.93
C PRO A 77 -1.01 -6.38 -4.30
N LYS A 78 -2.21 -6.45 -4.88
CA LYS A 78 -2.83 -7.69 -5.40
C LYS A 78 -3.26 -8.70 -4.34
N SER A 79 -3.40 -8.24 -3.09
CA SER A 79 -3.91 -9.05 -1.98
C SER A 79 -5.43 -8.94 -1.75
N GLY A 80 -6.19 -8.28 -2.64
CA GLY A 80 -7.65 -8.16 -2.50
C GLY A 80 -8.16 -6.76 -2.13
N THR A 81 -7.31 -5.73 -2.25
CA THR A 81 -7.60 -4.34 -1.90
C THR A 81 -8.91 -3.85 -2.50
N THR A 82 -9.07 -3.96 -3.82
CA THR A 82 -10.28 -3.50 -4.54
C THR A 82 -11.56 -4.12 -3.97
N TRP A 83 -11.53 -5.42 -3.66
CA TRP A 83 -12.69 -6.10 -3.09
C TRP A 83 -13.00 -5.59 -1.68
N CYS A 84 -11.98 -5.45 -0.84
CA CYS A 84 -12.13 -4.90 0.50
C CYS A 84 -12.61 -3.44 0.49
N GLN A 85 -12.10 -2.61 -0.42
CA GLN A 85 -12.54 -1.22 -0.60
C GLN A 85 -14.05 -1.17 -0.89
N GLU A 86 -14.56 -1.99 -1.81
CA GLU A 86 -15.99 -2.02 -2.13
C GLU A 86 -16.86 -2.47 -0.95
N MET A 87 -16.46 -3.54 -0.26
CA MET A 87 -17.20 -4.02 0.92
C MET A 87 -17.24 -2.97 2.02
N VAL A 88 -16.10 -2.36 2.35
CA VAL A 88 -16.00 -1.30 3.37
C VAL A 88 -16.85 -0.10 2.97
N TRP A 89 -16.77 0.34 1.70
CA TRP A 89 -17.56 1.47 1.22
C TRP A 89 -19.06 1.22 1.38
N LEU A 90 -19.56 0.09 0.90
CA LEU A 90 -20.97 -0.27 0.95
C LEU A 90 -21.47 -0.39 2.40
N ILE A 91 -20.71 -1.06 3.27
CA ILE A 91 -21.06 -1.20 4.69
C ILE A 91 -21.18 0.17 5.38
N CYS A 92 -20.28 1.11 5.05
CA CYS A 92 -20.30 2.45 5.65
C CYS A 92 -21.28 3.43 4.99
N ASN A 93 -21.93 3.05 3.89
CA ASN A 93 -22.90 3.86 3.16
C ASN A 93 -24.23 3.11 2.99
N ASP A 94 -24.67 2.41 4.02
CA ASP A 94 -25.99 1.76 4.12
C ASP A 94 -26.33 0.83 2.93
N LEU A 95 -25.31 0.18 2.37
CA LEU A 95 -25.43 -0.68 1.18
C LEU A 95 -26.03 0.06 -0.03
N ASP A 96 -25.69 1.34 -0.22
CA ASP A 96 -26.08 2.13 -1.40
C ASP A 96 -25.36 1.65 -2.67
N TYR A 97 -25.88 0.58 -3.27
CA TYR A 97 -25.36 -0.01 -4.49
C TYR A 97 -25.48 0.92 -5.70
N GLN A 98 -26.49 1.79 -5.73
CA GLN A 98 -26.69 2.72 -6.84
C GLN A 98 -25.54 3.73 -6.89
N ARG A 99 -25.24 4.37 -5.76
CA ARG A 99 -24.13 5.31 -5.67
C ARG A 99 -22.77 4.64 -5.86
N ALA A 100 -22.60 3.40 -5.40
CA ALA A 100 -21.38 2.63 -5.64
C ALA A 100 -21.14 2.35 -7.14
N ALA A 101 -22.21 2.17 -7.91
CA ALA A 101 -22.16 2.00 -9.36
C ALA A 101 -21.94 3.33 -10.11
N ASP A 102 -22.52 4.43 -9.62
CA ASP A 102 -22.46 5.75 -10.27
C ASP A 102 -21.11 6.44 -10.08
N VAL A 103 -20.42 6.19 -8.95
CA VAL A 103 -19.14 6.84 -8.62
C VAL A 103 -17.98 5.85 -8.68
N ASN A 104 -16.95 6.19 -9.45
CA ASN A 104 -15.78 5.33 -9.63
C ASN A 104 -15.07 5.04 -8.29
N LEU A 105 -14.59 3.81 -8.11
CA LEU A 105 -13.88 3.41 -6.90
C LEU A 105 -12.64 4.27 -6.61
N VAL A 106 -11.92 4.77 -7.63
CA VAL A 106 -10.75 5.62 -7.43
C VAL A 106 -11.11 6.97 -6.81
N GLU A 107 -12.31 7.49 -7.10
CA GLU A 107 -12.85 8.70 -6.48
C GLU A 107 -13.39 8.42 -5.08
N ARG A 108 -13.97 7.23 -4.87
CA ARG A 108 -14.44 6.79 -3.55
C ARG A 108 -13.30 6.39 -2.61
N PHE A 109 -12.16 5.97 -3.13
CA PHE A 109 -10.97 5.52 -2.41
C PHE A 109 -9.68 5.96 -3.11
N PRO A 110 -9.32 7.25 -3.04
CA PRO A 110 -8.04 7.74 -3.52
C PRO A 110 -6.88 7.10 -2.75
N SER A 111 -5.73 7.02 -3.42
CA SER A 111 -4.59 6.20 -2.99
C SER A 111 -3.45 7.05 -2.42
N MET A 112 -3.02 6.75 -1.19
CA MET A 112 -1.99 7.46 -0.43
C MET A 112 -0.55 7.04 -0.76
N ASN A 113 -0.27 6.75 -2.03
CA ASN A 113 1.04 6.25 -2.44
C ASN A 113 1.74 7.11 -3.49
N GLY A 114 1.06 8.13 -4.04
CA GLY A 114 1.60 9.11 -4.98
C GLY A 114 2.29 8.53 -6.22
N LEU A 115 2.08 7.24 -6.53
CA LEU A 115 2.60 6.58 -7.74
C LEU A 115 2.14 7.27 -9.03
N PHE A 116 1.06 8.05 -8.96
CA PHE A 116 0.48 8.78 -10.07
C PHE A 116 0.58 10.29 -9.92
N SER A 117 1.23 10.78 -8.86
CA SER A 117 1.49 12.21 -8.71
C SER A 117 2.40 12.64 -9.86
N ARG A 118 1.90 13.59 -10.67
CA ARG A 118 2.68 14.14 -11.78
C ARG A 118 3.87 14.92 -11.19
N PRO A 119 5.01 15.01 -11.89
CA PRO A 119 6.16 15.79 -11.43
C PRO A 119 5.81 17.24 -11.03
N ASP A 120 4.79 17.81 -11.69
CA ASP A 120 4.30 19.17 -11.47
C ASP A 120 3.07 19.25 -10.54
N ASP A 121 2.73 18.19 -9.82
CA ASP A 121 1.63 18.22 -8.86
C ASP A 121 2.05 18.94 -7.58
N HIS A 122 1.61 20.19 -7.45
CA HIS A 122 1.92 21.05 -6.32
C HIS A 122 1.06 20.74 -5.08
N ARG A 123 0.10 19.80 -5.16
CA ARG A 123 -0.81 19.45 -4.07
C ARG A 123 -0.94 17.93 -3.93
N PRO A 124 0.08 17.25 -3.38
CA PRO A 124 0.00 15.81 -3.14
C PRO A 124 -1.20 15.49 -2.23
N PHE A 125 -1.89 14.39 -2.55
CA PHE A 125 -3.06 13.88 -1.81
C PHE A 125 -4.28 14.80 -1.81
N LYS A 126 -4.36 15.76 -2.73
CA LYS A 126 -5.50 16.69 -2.88
C LYS A 126 -6.84 15.94 -2.92
N GLU A 127 -6.92 14.83 -3.64
CA GLU A 127 -8.14 14.04 -3.77
C GLU A 127 -8.63 13.58 -2.41
N VAL A 128 -7.74 13.15 -1.52
CA VAL A 128 -8.10 12.72 -0.16
C VAL A 128 -8.49 13.93 0.69
N LEU A 129 -7.75 15.04 0.59
CA LEU A 129 -7.98 16.23 1.40
C LEU A 129 -9.32 16.92 1.10
N GLU A 130 -9.78 16.86 -0.15
CA GLU A 130 -11.04 17.47 -0.60
C GLU A 130 -12.25 16.53 -0.52
N MET A 131 -12.07 15.28 -0.09
CA MET A 131 -13.17 14.31 0.05
C MET A 131 -14.18 14.69 1.14
N PRO A 132 -15.48 14.39 0.93
CA PRO A 132 -16.45 14.45 2.01
C PRO A 132 -16.09 13.43 3.10
N ARG A 133 -16.50 13.73 4.34
CA ARG A 133 -16.31 12.85 5.49
C ARG A 133 -17.43 11.81 5.60
N PRO A 134 -17.14 10.58 6.08
CA PRO A 134 -15.81 10.05 6.39
C PRO A 134 -14.97 9.84 5.12
N ARG A 135 -13.65 10.01 5.22
CA ARG A 135 -12.73 9.76 4.09
C ARG A 135 -12.37 8.28 4.04
N PHE A 136 -12.40 7.72 2.83
CA PHE A 136 -12.02 6.34 2.58
C PHE A 136 -10.71 6.31 1.80
N ILE A 137 -9.70 5.67 2.35
CA ILE A 137 -8.32 5.88 1.93
C ILE A 137 -7.67 4.54 1.60
N LYS A 138 -7.08 4.42 0.41
CA LYS A 138 -6.32 3.22 0.02
C LYS A 138 -4.83 3.45 0.26
N THR A 139 -4.11 2.42 0.73
CA THR A 139 -2.65 2.43 0.76
C THR A 139 -2.01 1.07 0.51
N HIS A 140 -0.78 1.09 0.02
CA HIS A 140 0.12 -0.06 -0.11
C HIS A 140 1.43 0.16 0.66
N LEU A 141 1.50 1.18 1.50
CA LEU A 141 2.70 1.53 2.24
C LEU A 141 2.91 0.59 3.43
N HIS A 142 4.18 0.33 3.73
CA HIS A 142 4.59 -0.27 4.99
C HIS A 142 4.18 0.59 6.18
N VAL A 143 4.04 -0.05 7.34
CA VAL A 143 3.58 0.59 8.57
C VAL A 143 4.43 1.81 8.93
N GLY A 144 5.76 1.68 8.88
CA GLY A 144 6.68 2.78 9.21
C GLY A 144 6.66 3.97 8.24
N LEU A 145 5.97 3.85 7.10
CA LEU A 145 5.85 4.90 6.09
C LEU A 145 4.50 5.64 6.14
N LEU A 146 3.54 5.18 6.96
CA LEU A 146 2.26 5.86 7.13
C LEU A 146 2.43 7.23 7.81
N PRO A 147 1.47 8.16 7.67
CA PRO A 147 1.53 9.48 8.31
C PRO A 147 1.72 9.38 9.83
N GLU A 148 2.51 10.25 10.44
CA GLU A 148 2.80 10.18 11.88
C GLU A 148 1.53 10.22 12.74
N ALA A 149 0.59 11.09 12.36
CA ALA A 149 -0.67 11.28 13.07
C ALA A 149 -1.56 10.02 13.11
N ILE A 150 -1.32 9.02 12.25
CA ILE A 150 -2.16 7.81 12.21
C ILE A 150 -2.10 7.03 13.53
N TRP A 151 -0.96 7.09 14.25
CA TRP A 151 -0.75 6.35 15.49
C TRP A 151 -1.32 7.05 16.72
N THR A 152 -1.47 8.37 16.66
CA THR A 152 -2.07 9.18 17.74
C THR A 152 -3.57 9.33 17.55
N VAL A 153 -4.04 9.57 16.33
CA VAL A 153 -5.46 9.72 15.98
C VAL A 153 -6.19 8.38 15.98
N LYS A 154 -5.51 7.29 15.57
CA LYS A 154 -6.03 5.92 15.55
C LYS A 154 -7.34 5.76 14.75
N PRO A 155 -7.38 6.17 13.46
CA PRO A 155 -8.52 5.88 12.59
C PRO A 155 -8.69 4.37 12.38
N LYS A 156 -9.80 3.94 11.78
CA LYS A 156 -9.99 2.53 11.44
C LYS A 156 -9.05 2.13 10.30
N ILE A 157 -8.40 0.98 10.44
CA ILE A 157 -7.52 0.39 9.42
C ILE A 157 -7.97 -1.05 9.15
N VAL A 158 -8.28 -1.36 7.90
CA VAL A 158 -8.53 -2.73 7.44
C VAL A 158 -7.34 -3.15 6.58
N TYR A 159 -6.60 -4.16 7.03
CA TYR A 159 -5.49 -4.74 6.30
C TYR A 159 -5.87 -6.06 5.66
N VAL A 160 -5.54 -6.28 4.39
CA VAL A 160 -5.76 -7.56 3.71
C VAL A 160 -4.45 -8.18 3.26
N HIS A 161 -4.23 -9.44 3.65
CA HIS A 161 -3.11 -10.26 3.16
C HIS A 161 -3.61 -11.44 2.33
N ARG A 162 -2.69 -12.04 1.55
CA ARG A 162 -2.99 -13.16 0.64
C ARG A 162 -1.85 -14.17 0.63
N ASN A 163 -2.03 -15.35 0.05
CA ASN A 163 -0.91 -16.25 -0.22
C ASN A 163 0.13 -15.58 -1.17
N PRO A 164 1.43 -15.50 -0.80
CA PRO A 164 2.47 -14.84 -1.59
C PRO A 164 2.63 -15.42 -3.01
N LYS A 165 2.40 -16.72 -3.20
CA LYS A 165 2.48 -17.36 -4.52
C LYS A 165 1.40 -16.80 -5.46
N SER A 166 0.20 -16.59 -4.93
CA SER A 166 -0.91 -15.99 -5.67
C SER A 166 -0.69 -14.50 -5.92
N VAL A 167 -0.09 -13.80 -4.97
CA VAL A 167 0.29 -12.37 -5.11
C VAL A 167 1.29 -12.22 -6.25
N ALA A 168 2.38 -12.99 -6.28
CA ALA A 168 3.42 -12.88 -7.31
C ALA A 168 2.85 -13.02 -8.73
N VAL A 169 2.01 -14.03 -8.97
CA VAL A 169 1.36 -14.24 -10.28
C VAL A 169 0.39 -13.11 -10.62
N SER A 170 -0.45 -12.69 -9.67
CA SER A 170 -1.40 -11.60 -9.90
C SER A 170 -0.70 -10.26 -10.14
N PHE A 171 0.43 -10.03 -9.49
CA PHE A 171 1.22 -8.81 -9.64
C PHE A 171 1.95 -8.78 -10.96
N TYR A 172 2.51 -9.90 -11.43
CA TYR A 172 3.04 -10.02 -12.78
C TYR A 172 2.01 -9.57 -13.85
N HIS A 173 0.82 -10.16 -13.85
CA HIS A 173 -0.21 -9.82 -14.84
C HIS A 173 -0.68 -8.37 -14.73
N HIS A 174 -0.78 -7.85 -13.51
CA HIS A 174 -1.09 -6.45 -13.29
C HIS A 174 -0.01 -5.53 -13.85
N SER A 175 1.26 -5.79 -13.57
CA SER A 175 2.39 -4.98 -14.08
C SER A 175 2.50 -5.08 -15.60
N ALA A 176 2.31 -6.26 -16.18
CA ALA A 176 2.29 -6.43 -17.65
C ALA A 176 1.17 -5.60 -18.31
N SER A 177 -0.03 -5.57 -17.70
CA SER A 177 -1.19 -4.88 -18.28
C SER A 177 -1.21 -3.38 -17.99
N PHE A 178 -0.81 -2.97 -16.78
CA PHE A 178 -1.01 -1.62 -16.28
C PHE A 178 0.24 -0.73 -16.42
N THR A 179 1.43 -1.28 -16.14
CA THR A 179 2.70 -0.54 -16.29
C THR A 179 3.46 -0.89 -17.56
N GLY A 180 2.99 -1.90 -18.31
CA GLY A 180 3.63 -2.38 -19.53
C GLY A 180 4.92 -3.15 -19.26
N TYR A 181 5.02 -3.87 -18.13
CA TYR A 181 6.17 -4.72 -17.83
C TYR A 181 6.41 -5.75 -18.95
N LYS A 182 7.67 -5.88 -19.38
CA LYS A 182 8.07 -6.69 -20.55
C LYS A 182 8.85 -7.96 -20.20
N GLY A 183 9.17 -8.19 -18.93
CA GLY A 183 9.86 -9.42 -18.50
C GLY A 183 8.93 -10.64 -18.48
N THR A 184 9.52 -11.82 -18.25
CA THR A 184 8.74 -13.06 -18.10
C THR A 184 8.14 -13.20 -16.70
N LEU A 185 7.18 -14.11 -16.52
CA LEU A 185 6.67 -14.46 -15.20
C LEU A 185 7.79 -15.03 -14.29
N GLU A 186 8.75 -15.77 -14.86
CA GLU A 186 9.89 -16.29 -14.11
C GLU A 186 10.77 -15.15 -13.58
N ASP A 187 11.10 -14.19 -14.44
CA ASP A 187 11.87 -13.00 -14.07
C ASP A 187 11.19 -12.23 -12.94
N PHE A 188 9.89 -11.97 -13.10
CA PHE A 188 9.10 -11.25 -12.11
C PHE A 188 9.06 -11.98 -10.77
N THR A 189 8.83 -13.31 -10.80
CA THR A 189 8.78 -14.14 -9.59
C THR A 189 10.15 -14.17 -8.89
N ARG A 190 11.24 -14.24 -9.65
CA ARG A 190 12.60 -14.20 -9.12
C ARG A 190 12.92 -12.85 -8.47
N SER A 191 12.51 -11.75 -9.09
CA SER A 191 12.61 -10.41 -8.50
C SER A 191 11.74 -10.26 -7.25
N PHE A 192 10.51 -10.77 -7.26
CA PHE A 192 9.60 -10.77 -6.11
C PHE A 192 10.21 -11.50 -4.90
N MET A 193 10.77 -12.69 -5.11
CA MET A 193 11.44 -13.47 -4.05
C MET A 193 12.72 -12.83 -3.51
N ARG A 194 13.31 -11.89 -4.26
CA ARG A 194 14.50 -11.12 -3.86
C ARG A 194 14.14 -9.76 -3.27
N ASP A 195 12.86 -9.50 -3.02
CA ASP A 195 12.36 -8.21 -2.53
C ASP A 195 12.66 -7.03 -3.47
N LEU A 196 12.63 -7.26 -4.79
CA LEU A 196 12.92 -6.27 -5.84
C LEU A 196 11.66 -5.82 -6.60
N GLN A 197 10.49 -5.91 -5.98
CA GLN A 197 9.23 -5.44 -6.56
C GLN A 197 8.69 -4.26 -5.75
N LEU A 198 7.86 -3.43 -6.39
CA LEU A 198 7.28 -2.26 -5.72
C LEU A 198 6.54 -2.67 -4.44
N TYR A 199 6.82 -1.96 -3.34
CA TYR A 199 6.39 -2.24 -1.96
C TYR A 199 7.01 -3.46 -1.28
N SER A 200 8.00 -4.12 -1.89
CA SER A 200 8.78 -5.14 -1.18
C SER A 200 9.59 -4.51 -0.04
N PRO A 201 9.90 -5.27 1.05
CA PRO A 201 9.73 -6.72 1.20
C PRO A 201 8.30 -7.21 1.51
N TYR A 202 7.82 -8.23 0.81
CA TYR A 202 6.46 -8.76 0.99
C TYR A 202 6.21 -9.28 2.41
N HIS A 203 7.13 -10.10 2.92
CA HIS A 203 6.95 -10.74 4.21
C HIS A 203 6.95 -9.73 5.35
N GLU A 204 7.86 -8.77 5.33
CA GLU A 204 7.88 -7.69 6.31
C GLU A 204 6.58 -6.88 6.26
N HIS A 205 6.08 -6.59 5.06
CA HIS A 205 4.81 -5.87 4.91
C HIS A 205 3.68 -6.59 5.63
N VAL A 206 3.54 -7.91 5.45
CA VAL A 206 2.48 -8.68 6.14
C VAL A 206 2.74 -8.81 7.64
N ILE A 207 3.99 -9.06 8.04
CA ILE A 207 4.38 -9.22 9.44
C ILE A 207 4.10 -7.94 10.22
N GLU A 208 4.52 -6.79 9.71
CA GLU A 208 4.33 -5.48 10.36
C GLU A 208 2.85 -5.21 10.66
N TYR A 209 1.97 -5.33 9.66
CA TYR A 209 0.53 -5.14 9.88
C TYR A 209 -0.09 -6.21 10.80
N ASN A 210 0.39 -7.45 10.75
CA ASN A 210 -0.05 -8.49 11.69
C ASN A 210 0.33 -8.15 13.13
N GLN A 211 1.49 -7.51 13.36
CA GLN A 211 1.88 -7.05 14.69
C GLN A 211 0.96 -5.95 15.24
N LEU A 212 0.20 -5.25 14.38
CA LEU A 212 -0.80 -4.25 14.76
C LEU A 212 -2.19 -4.83 15.04
N SER A 213 -2.45 -6.11 14.77
CA SER A 213 -3.77 -6.78 14.93
C SER A 213 -4.34 -6.79 16.36
N HIS A 214 -3.57 -6.27 17.31
CA HIS A 214 -3.93 -6.17 18.72
C HIS A 214 -4.56 -4.84 19.10
N LEU A 215 -4.55 -3.89 18.18
CA LEU A 215 -5.16 -2.60 18.35
C LEU A 215 -6.64 -2.70 17.96
N ASP A 216 -7.51 -2.12 18.76
CA ASP A 216 -8.96 -2.20 18.56
C ASP A 216 -9.44 -1.52 17.26
N ASN A 217 -8.61 -0.65 16.67
CA ASN A 217 -8.89 0.05 15.42
C ASN A 217 -8.27 -0.62 14.18
N VAL A 218 -7.67 -1.81 14.31
CA VAL A 218 -7.04 -2.55 13.19
C VAL A 218 -7.71 -3.90 12.98
N LEU A 219 -8.28 -4.09 11.78
CA LEU A 219 -8.84 -5.36 11.33
C LEU A 219 -7.88 -6.04 10.35
N PHE A 220 -7.44 -7.26 10.65
CA PHE A 220 -6.52 -8.04 9.81
C PHE A 220 -7.28 -9.17 9.11
N LEU A 221 -7.39 -9.08 7.79
CA LEU A 221 -8.17 -9.98 6.94
C LEU A 221 -7.28 -10.81 6.01
N LYS A 222 -7.78 -11.98 5.67
CA LYS A 222 -7.16 -12.91 4.73
C LYS A 222 -8.01 -13.05 3.47
N TYR A 223 -7.42 -12.81 2.31
CA TYR A 223 -8.08 -12.89 1.01
C TYR A 223 -8.75 -14.24 0.77
N GLU A 224 -8.09 -15.33 1.15
CA GLU A 224 -8.63 -16.68 0.95
C GLU A 224 -9.92 -16.90 1.74
N ASP A 225 -10.05 -16.26 2.91
CA ASP A 225 -11.24 -16.38 3.76
C ASP A 225 -12.36 -15.49 3.20
N MET A 226 -12.04 -14.30 2.68
CA MET A 226 -13.00 -13.46 1.94
C MET A 226 -13.58 -14.20 0.72
N LYS A 227 -12.80 -15.08 0.08
CA LYS A 227 -13.23 -15.88 -1.08
C LYS A 227 -14.20 -17.01 -0.72
N GLN A 228 -14.25 -17.43 0.54
CA GLN A 228 -15.16 -18.47 0.95
C GLN A 228 -16.59 -17.93 0.92
N VAL A 229 -17.46 -18.61 0.18
CA VAL A 229 -18.90 -18.38 0.26
C VAL A 229 -19.40 -19.20 1.43
N SER A 230 -20.00 -18.57 2.45
CA SER A 230 -20.69 -19.33 3.49
C SER A 230 -21.83 -20.12 2.84
N THR A 231 -21.88 -21.42 3.07
CA THR A 231 -22.93 -22.31 2.59
C THR A 231 -24.06 -22.49 3.60
N ASP A 232 -24.20 -21.55 4.53
CA ASP A 232 -25.27 -21.57 5.54
C ASP A 232 -26.63 -21.13 4.96
#